data_AF-A0A2V2UDP6-F1
#
_entry.id   AF-A0A2V2UDP6-F1
#
_cell.length_a   1.000
_cell.length_b   1.000
_cell.length_c   1.000
_cell.angle_alpha   90.00
_cell.angle_beta   90.00
_cell.angle_gamma   90.00
#
_symmetry.space_group_name_H-M   'P 1'
#
loop_
_entity.id
_entity.type
_entity.pdbx_description
1 polymer ?
#
loop_
_entity_poly.entity_id
_entity_poly.type
_entity_poly.pdbx_seq_one_letter_code
_entity_poly.pdbx_strand_id
1 'polypeptide(L)'
;MYIAGLPFLVAFAFAALISPTDAAIVIEIFKRVKVPRVLSTLMESEAAFNDATGAIAFSSIIALAVGSSGYVFLGASNSSFPTISNGSINLSFVTQVEHFILLFFGGSAIGLGIAAATHRLHALMNDSLSETSLTIATVFGSVVFANSLGLSGLAAVAVAGLYFGNITVKKEATMSKSVRTFAFNFWEMIAFLASSVAFLYLGISMNVVDIVHHFPLIALSLIAILGARAGTIYPLLAATTRFAREKIPNTWKHIVLVGGMRGAISVALVASLPPSDFKNLLQTITFGVVLLSLIIQYILLSKYVKKVFPDIQ
;
A
#
# COMPACT_ATOMS: atom_id res chain seq x y z
N MET A 1 12.43 -10.99 14.25
CA MET A 1 13.03 -10.60 15.53
C MET A 1 13.97 -11.69 16.05
N TYR A 2 13.47 -12.84 16.53
CA TYR A 2 14.33 -13.92 17.04
C TYR A 2 15.21 -14.63 16.00
N ILE A 3 14.80 -14.64 14.72
CA ILE A 3 15.46 -15.47 13.70
C ILE A 3 16.49 -14.70 12.86
N ALA A 4 16.40 -13.37 12.82
CA ALA A 4 17.28 -12.51 12.01
C ALA A 4 18.18 -11.58 12.84
N GLY A 5 18.11 -11.64 14.18
CA GLY A 5 18.89 -10.76 15.07
C GLY A 5 18.58 -9.27 14.94
N LEU A 6 17.49 -8.90 14.27
CA LEU A 6 17.14 -7.50 14.00
C LEU A 6 16.66 -6.78 15.28
N PRO A 7 17.10 -5.52 15.49
CA PRO A 7 16.52 -4.66 16.52
C PRO A 7 14.99 -4.55 16.38
N PHE A 8 14.30 -4.38 17.49
CA PHE A 8 12.83 -4.34 17.54
C PHE A 8 12.25 -3.36 16.52
N LEU A 9 12.76 -2.12 16.50
CA LEU A 9 12.26 -1.07 15.63
C LEU A 9 12.45 -1.38 14.14
N VAL A 10 13.58 -2.01 13.77
CA VAL A 10 13.87 -2.43 12.39
C VAL A 10 12.93 -3.54 11.94
N ALA A 11 12.63 -4.49 12.83
CA ALA A 11 11.67 -5.55 12.54
C ALA A 11 10.24 -5.02 12.37
N PHE A 12 9.83 -4.02 13.17
CA PHE A 12 8.54 -3.34 13.00
C PHE A 12 8.49 -2.52 11.72
N ALA A 13 9.57 -1.81 11.35
CA ALA A 13 9.66 -1.11 10.08
C ALA A 13 9.51 -2.07 8.90
N PHE A 14 10.17 -3.23 8.97
CA PHE A 14 10.02 -4.29 7.96
C PHE A 14 8.58 -4.83 7.90
N ALA A 15 7.92 -5.04 9.04
CA ALA A 15 6.53 -5.47 9.08
C ALA A 15 5.60 -4.42 8.44
N ALA A 16 5.82 -3.14 8.71
CA ALA A 16 5.03 -2.06 8.14
C ALA A 16 5.23 -1.91 6.62
N LEU A 17 6.47 -2.00 6.11
CA LEU A 17 6.74 -1.86 4.67
C LEU A 17 6.23 -3.06 3.84
N ILE A 18 6.14 -4.26 4.43
CA ILE A 18 5.70 -5.47 3.72
C ILE A 18 4.20 -5.76 3.91
N SER A 19 3.52 -4.96 4.74
CA SER A 19 2.07 -5.03 4.93
C SER A 19 1.29 -4.69 3.65
N PRO A 20 1.59 -3.59 2.93
CA PRO A 20 0.96 -3.23 1.65
C PRO A 20 0.87 -4.38 0.66
N THR A 21 -0.26 -4.48 -0.04
CA THR A 21 -0.56 -5.58 -0.97
C THR A 21 -1.09 -5.07 -2.28
N ASP A 22 -0.69 -5.73 -3.38
CA ASP A 22 -1.03 -5.33 -4.74
C ASP A 22 -2.29 -6.04 -5.23
N ALA A 23 -3.40 -5.31 -5.25
CA ALA A 23 -4.63 -5.81 -5.87
C ALA A 23 -4.55 -5.81 -7.41
N ALA A 24 -3.70 -5.00 -8.05
CA ALA A 24 -3.73 -4.84 -9.51
C ALA A 24 -3.51 -6.18 -10.23
N ILE A 25 -2.56 -6.97 -9.74
CA ILE A 25 -2.24 -8.30 -10.28
C ILE A 25 -3.40 -9.29 -10.06
N VAL A 26 -4.06 -9.22 -8.90
CA VAL A 26 -5.24 -10.05 -8.61
C VAL A 26 -6.37 -9.71 -9.58
N ILE A 27 -6.62 -8.43 -9.78
CA ILE A 27 -7.69 -7.94 -10.64
C ILE A 27 -7.41 -8.31 -12.10
N GLU A 28 -6.16 -8.32 -12.54
CA GLU A 28 -5.80 -8.83 -13.87
C GLU A 28 -6.13 -10.32 -14.03
N ILE A 29 -5.87 -11.15 -13.01
CA ILE A 29 -6.29 -12.56 -13.02
C ILE A 29 -7.82 -12.66 -13.07
N PHE A 30 -8.53 -11.84 -12.29
CA PHE A 30 -9.98 -11.83 -12.25
C PHE A 30 -10.61 -11.35 -13.57
N LYS A 31 -9.94 -10.50 -14.36
CA LYS A 31 -10.44 -10.12 -15.71
C LYS A 31 -10.51 -11.31 -16.67
N ARG A 32 -9.78 -12.39 -16.40
CA ARG A 32 -9.73 -13.61 -17.25
C ARG A 32 -10.79 -14.64 -16.89
N VAL A 33 -11.58 -14.43 -15.84
CA VAL A 33 -12.62 -15.36 -15.35
C VAL A 33 -13.84 -14.57 -14.84
N LYS A 34 -15.01 -15.19 -14.72
CA LYS A 34 -16.21 -14.49 -14.20
C LYS A 34 -16.24 -14.48 -12.67
N VAL A 35 -15.46 -13.59 -12.05
CA VAL A 35 -15.47 -13.37 -10.59
C VAL A 35 -16.56 -12.35 -10.20
N PRO A 36 -17.31 -12.55 -9.10
CA PRO A 36 -18.28 -11.58 -8.62
C PRO A 36 -17.64 -10.20 -8.37
N ARG A 37 -18.28 -9.12 -8.84
CA ARG A 37 -17.79 -7.73 -8.67
C ARG A 37 -17.50 -7.36 -7.21
N VAL A 38 -18.27 -7.92 -6.28
CA VAL A 38 -18.09 -7.71 -4.83
C VAL A 38 -16.70 -8.19 -4.37
N LEU A 39 -16.21 -9.32 -4.88
CA LEU A 39 -14.90 -9.85 -4.50
C LEU A 39 -13.77 -8.98 -5.06
N SER A 40 -13.88 -8.52 -6.31
CA SER A 40 -12.94 -7.57 -6.90
C SER A 40 -12.89 -6.25 -6.10
N THR A 41 -14.05 -5.70 -5.77
CA THR A 41 -14.16 -4.46 -4.99
C THR A 41 -13.59 -4.62 -3.58
N LEU A 42 -13.81 -5.79 -2.96
CA LEU A 42 -13.24 -6.12 -1.65
C LEU A 42 -11.71 -6.13 -1.71
N MET A 43 -11.11 -6.78 -2.71
CA MET A 43 -9.66 -6.84 -2.86
C MET A 43 -9.03 -5.48 -3.17
N GLU A 44 -9.65 -4.70 -4.06
CA GLU A 44 -9.19 -3.33 -4.38
C GLU A 44 -9.26 -2.41 -3.16
N SER A 45 -10.35 -2.46 -2.40
CA SER A 45 -10.51 -1.63 -1.20
C SER A 45 -9.57 -2.04 -0.07
N GLU A 46 -9.40 -3.34 0.19
CA GLU A 46 -8.42 -3.84 1.16
C GLU A 46 -7.02 -3.34 0.82
N ALA A 47 -6.58 -3.50 -0.43
CA ALA A 47 -5.26 -3.07 -0.89
C ALA A 47 -5.08 -1.55 -0.73
N ALA A 48 -6.01 -0.73 -1.23
CA ALA A 48 -5.89 0.72 -1.16
C ALA A 48 -5.79 1.25 0.29
N PHE A 49 -6.59 0.69 1.21
CA PHE A 49 -6.52 1.06 2.63
C PHE A 49 -5.23 0.57 3.29
N ASN A 50 -4.80 -0.65 2.99
CA ASN A 50 -3.58 -1.24 3.52
C ASN A 50 -2.33 -0.50 3.04
N ASP A 51 -2.31 -0.07 1.78
CA ASP A 51 -1.22 0.69 1.19
C ASP A 51 -1.00 2.02 1.91
N ALA A 52 -2.08 2.79 2.14
CA ALA A 52 -2.03 4.03 2.91
C ALA A 52 -1.61 3.79 4.36
N THR A 53 -2.25 2.82 5.02
CA THR A 53 -2.01 2.51 6.45
C THR A 53 -0.57 2.02 6.67
N GLY A 54 -0.08 1.13 5.81
CA GLY A 54 1.27 0.57 5.87
C GLY A 54 2.34 1.62 5.65
N ALA A 55 2.16 2.52 4.67
CA ALA A 55 3.10 3.61 4.44
C ALA A 55 3.14 4.61 5.61
N ILE A 56 1.99 4.91 6.23
CA ILE A 56 1.93 5.80 7.40
C ILE A 56 2.60 5.14 8.61
N ALA A 57 2.29 3.86 8.87
CA ALA A 57 2.94 3.10 9.94
C ALA A 57 4.46 3.06 9.74
N PHE A 58 4.92 2.78 8.51
CA PHE A 58 6.34 2.79 8.17
C PHE A 58 6.97 4.16 8.44
N SER A 59 6.38 5.25 7.92
CA SER A 59 6.91 6.60 8.12
C SER A 59 6.98 7.00 9.61
N SER A 60 5.98 6.59 10.41
CA SER A 60 5.93 6.84 11.85
C SER A 60 7.04 6.08 12.58
N ILE A 61 7.26 4.81 12.23
CA ILE A 61 8.34 3.98 12.80
C ILE A 61 9.72 4.53 12.43
N ILE A 62 9.90 5.01 11.20
CA ILE A 62 11.15 5.64 10.78
C ILE A 62 11.39 6.97 11.49
N ALA A 63 10.36 7.80 11.67
CA ALA A 63 10.49 9.04 12.44
C ALA A 63 10.95 8.77 13.89
N LEU A 64 10.41 7.72 14.51
CA LEU A 64 10.87 7.23 15.82
C LEU A 64 12.33 6.75 15.80
N ALA A 65 12.72 6.03 14.74
CA ALA A 65 14.08 5.52 14.61
C ALA A 65 15.12 6.62 14.48
N VAL A 66 14.76 7.72 13.80
CA VAL A 66 15.66 8.84 13.54
C VAL A 66 15.67 9.85 14.70
N GLY A 67 14.73 9.74 15.64
CA GLY A 67 14.61 10.69 16.76
C GLY A 67 14.05 12.06 16.34
N SER A 68 13.49 12.15 15.13
CA SER A 68 12.90 13.37 14.59
C SER A 68 11.40 13.38 14.83
N SER A 69 10.89 14.43 15.47
CA SER A 69 9.45 14.70 15.58
C SER A 69 8.82 15.17 14.25
N GLY A 70 9.46 14.88 13.11
CA GLY A 70 9.13 15.44 11.80
C GLY A 70 9.25 14.42 10.66
N TYR A 71 8.35 14.57 9.70
CA TYR A 71 8.13 13.69 8.54
C TYR A 71 9.38 13.58 7.65
N VAL A 72 9.85 12.36 7.46
CA VAL A 72 11.01 12.06 6.59
C VAL A 72 10.66 12.09 5.09
N PHE A 73 9.39 12.26 4.72
CA PHE A 73 8.98 12.10 3.32
C PHE A 73 9.36 13.28 2.40
N LEU A 74 9.84 14.42 2.91
CA LEU A 74 10.38 15.51 2.11
C LEU A 74 11.51 16.26 2.85
N GLY A 75 12.76 15.87 2.60
CA GLY A 75 13.90 16.80 2.58
C GLY A 75 14.33 17.52 3.87
N ALA A 76 13.83 17.16 5.04
CA ALA A 76 14.30 17.74 6.31
C ALA A 76 15.57 17.01 6.81
N SER A 77 16.71 17.48 6.30
CA SER A 77 17.98 17.71 6.99
C SER A 77 18.57 16.59 7.87
N ASN A 78 19.67 16.01 7.37
CA ASN A 78 20.86 15.57 8.12
C ASN A 78 20.66 15.10 9.58
N SER A 79 20.10 13.92 9.79
CA SER A 79 20.23 13.23 11.07
C SER A 79 20.56 11.77 10.82
N SER A 80 21.82 11.43 11.08
CA SER A 80 22.32 10.06 11.20
C SER A 80 21.42 9.27 12.17
N PHE A 81 21.26 7.97 11.91
CA PHE A 81 20.60 7.06 12.84
C PHE A 81 21.18 7.26 14.27
N PRO A 82 20.37 7.55 15.28
CA PRO A 82 20.85 7.57 16.65
C PRO A 82 21.29 6.14 17.00
N THR A 83 22.49 6.02 17.55
CA THR A 83 22.88 4.83 18.29
C THR A 83 21.83 4.62 19.37
N ILE A 84 21.09 3.52 19.28
CA ILE A 84 20.07 3.13 20.27
C ILE A 84 20.83 2.79 21.56
N SER A 85 21.15 3.81 22.34
CA SER A 85 21.60 3.64 23.71
C SER A 85 20.42 3.12 24.52
N ASN A 86 20.70 2.22 25.46
CA ASN A 86 19.75 1.55 26.34
C ASN A 86 19.04 2.50 27.34
N GLY A 87 18.73 3.73 26.92
CA GLY A 87 17.88 4.67 27.63
C GLY A 87 16.42 4.29 27.38
N SER A 88 15.72 4.01 28.47
CA SER A 88 14.31 3.67 28.52
C SER A 88 13.48 4.55 27.58
N ILE A 89 13.03 3.96 26.47
CA ILE A 89 11.97 4.51 25.63
C ILE A 89 10.68 4.51 26.47
N ASN A 90 10.52 5.49 27.35
CA ASN A 90 9.22 5.87 27.91
C ASN A 90 8.44 6.66 26.84
N LEU A 91 8.27 6.07 25.66
CA LEU A 91 7.18 6.45 24.79
C LEU A 91 5.99 5.66 25.24
N SER A 92 5.07 6.30 25.97
CA SER A 92 3.77 5.71 26.22
C SER A 92 3.18 5.29 24.87
N PHE A 93 2.97 3.99 24.65
CA PHE A 93 2.36 3.45 23.43
C PHE A 93 1.11 4.25 23.00
N VAL A 94 0.38 4.78 23.99
CA VAL A 94 -0.76 5.68 23.85
C VAL A 94 -0.45 6.93 23.01
N THR A 95 0.67 7.63 23.25
CA THR A 95 0.99 8.87 22.51
C THR A 95 1.33 8.59 21.05
N GLN A 96 1.87 7.41 20.74
CA GLN A 96 2.15 6.99 19.36
C GLN A 96 0.88 6.60 18.61
N VAL A 97 -0.05 5.92 19.29
CA VAL A 97 -1.37 5.63 18.73
C VAL A 97 -2.13 6.94 18.47
N GLU A 98 -2.09 7.88 19.40
CA GLU A 98 -2.70 9.20 19.24
C GLU A 98 -2.09 9.96 18.06
N HIS A 99 -0.76 10.00 17.95
CA HIS A 99 -0.09 10.64 16.84
C HIS A 99 -0.48 9.99 15.51
N PHE A 100 -0.44 8.66 15.41
CA PHE A 100 -0.87 7.93 14.22
C PHE A 100 -2.31 8.27 13.80
N ILE A 101 -3.24 8.29 14.77
CA ILE A 101 -4.64 8.65 14.55
C ILE A 101 -4.74 10.08 14.00
N LEU A 102 -4.06 11.05 14.62
CA LEU A 102 -4.06 12.44 14.17
C LEU A 102 -3.52 12.57 12.74
N LEU A 103 -2.42 11.89 12.41
CA LEU A 103 -1.84 11.93 11.06
C LEU A 103 -2.76 11.33 10.01
N PHE A 104 -3.35 10.17 10.32
CA PHE A 104 -4.23 9.46 9.42
C PHE A 104 -5.52 10.24 9.18
N PHE A 105 -6.23 10.62 10.24
CA PHE A 105 -7.52 11.32 10.13
C PHE A 105 -7.36 12.78 9.72
N GLY A 106 -6.32 13.47 10.19
CA GLY A 106 -6.02 14.85 9.76
C GLY A 106 -5.66 14.90 8.27
N GLY A 107 -4.80 14.01 7.80
CA GLY A 107 -4.50 13.88 6.37
C GLY A 107 -5.76 13.53 5.56
N SER A 108 -6.57 12.59 6.04
CA SER A 108 -7.85 12.22 5.42
C SER A 108 -8.82 13.41 5.30
N ALA A 109 -8.94 14.23 6.35
CA ALA A 109 -9.80 15.41 6.35
C ALA A 109 -9.35 16.45 5.32
N ILE A 110 -8.04 16.67 5.20
CA ILE A 110 -7.46 17.53 4.16
C ILE A 110 -7.76 16.98 2.76
N GLY A 111 -7.55 15.68 2.57
CA GLY A 111 -7.85 15.00 1.31
C GLY A 111 -9.30 15.19 0.87
N LEU A 112 -10.25 15.06 1.81
CA LEU A 112 -11.66 15.34 1.56
C LEU A 112 -11.91 16.81 1.20
N GLY A 113 -11.30 17.75 1.93
CA GLY A 113 -11.46 19.18 1.68
C GLY A 113 -10.99 19.58 0.28
N ILE A 114 -9.80 19.10 -0.11
CA ILE A 114 -9.21 19.37 -1.42
C ILE A 114 -10.03 18.70 -2.52
N ALA A 115 -10.42 17.43 -2.35
CA ALA A 115 -11.23 16.74 -3.35
C ALA A 115 -12.63 17.38 -3.52
N ALA A 116 -13.24 17.87 -2.45
CA ALA A 116 -14.51 18.60 -2.52
C ALA A 116 -14.34 19.95 -3.25
N ALA A 117 -13.22 20.66 -3.03
CA ALA A 117 -12.90 21.89 -3.77
C ALA A 117 -12.69 21.60 -5.27
N THR A 118 -11.88 20.59 -5.59
CA THR A 118 -11.64 20.15 -6.97
C THR A 118 -12.92 19.69 -7.65
N HIS A 119 -13.81 18.98 -6.94
CA HIS A 119 -15.09 18.54 -7.50
C HIS A 119 -15.93 19.70 -8.03
N ARG A 120 -15.92 20.85 -7.35
CA ARG A 120 -16.59 22.07 -7.85
C ARG A 120 -15.92 22.64 -9.10
N LEU A 121 -14.61 22.55 -9.20
CA LEU A 121 -13.84 22.99 -10.36
C LEU A 121 -14.04 22.09 -11.58
N HIS A 122 -14.20 20.77 -11.38
CA HIS A 122 -14.51 19.83 -12.46
C HIS A 122 -15.81 20.20 -13.19
N ALA A 123 -16.83 20.66 -12.47
CA ALA A 123 -18.09 21.10 -13.07
C ALA A 123 -17.97 22.35 -13.97
N LEU A 124 -16.82 23.05 -13.94
CA LEU A 124 -16.53 24.23 -14.76
C LEU A 124 -15.66 23.91 -15.98
N MET A 125 -15.17 22.67 -16.09
CA MET A 125 -14.27 22.21 -17.15
C MET A 125 -15.00 21.23 -18.07
N ASN A 126 -14.77 21.32 -19.38
CA ASN A 126 -15.40 20.45 -20.39
C ASN A 126 -14.37 19.72 -21.27
N ASP A 127 -13.07 19.92 -21.05
CA ASP A 127 -12.00 19.37 -21.89
C ASP A 127 -11.17 18.30 -21.15
N SER A 128 -10.82 17.23 -21.89
CA SER A 128 -10.18 16.03 -21.34
C SER A 128 -8.80 16.32 -20.73
N LEU A 129 -8.03 17.18 -21.38
CA LEU A 129 -6.69 17.58 -20.91
C LEU A 129 -6.77 18.41 -19.63
N SER A 130 -7.73 19.34 -19.58
CA SER A 130 -7.93 20.22 -18.42
C SER A 130 -8.37 19.44 -17.19
N GLU A 131 -9.36 18.55 -17.34
CA GLU A 131 -9.81 17.70 -16.24
C GLU A 131 -8.71 16.75 -15.76
N THR A 132 -7.95 16.14 -16.67
CA THR A 132 -6.84 15.25 -16.29
C THR A 132 -5.75 16.02 -15.56
N SER A 133 -5.40 17.22 -16.03
CA SER A 133 -4.45 18.11 -15.34
C SER A 133 -4.93 18.50 -13.95
N LEU A 134 -6.23 18.73 -13.78
CA LEU A 134 -6.83 19.00 -12.48
C LEU A 134 -6.75 17.78 -11.53
N THR A 135 -6.87 16.55 -12.05
CA THR A 135 -6.63 15.35 -11.22
C THR A 135 -5.17 15.26 -10.76
N ILE A 136 -4.20 15.61 -11.61
CA ILE A 136 -2.77 15.67 -11.25
C ILE A 136 -2.56 16.71 -10.15
N ALA A 137 -3.11 17.91 -10.33
CA ALA A 137 -3.03 18.99 -9.36
C ALA A 137 -3.66 18.59 -8.02
N THR A 138 -4.74 17.82 -8.03
CA THR A 138 -5.40 17.31 -6.82
C THR A 138 -4.54 16.28 -6.10
N VAL A 139 -3.94 15.35 -6.83
CA VAL A 139 -3.06 14.32 -6.27
C VAL A 139 -1.85 14.96 -5.61
N PHE A 140 -1.06 15.75 -6.34
CA PHE A 140 0.15 16.37 -5.77
C PHE A 140 -0.18 17.50 -4.78
N GLY A 141 -1.21 18.29 -5.05
CA GLY A 141 -1.66 19.37 -4.16
C GLY A 141 -2.11 18.85 -2.81
N SER A 142 -2.85 17.73 -2.76
CA SER A 142 -3.26 17.11 -1.50
C SER A 142 -2.08 16.62 -0.67
N VAL A 143 -1.08 16.00 -1.29
CA VAL A 143 0.14 15.55 -0.61
C VAL A 143 0.92 16.72 -0.05
N VAL A 144 1.21 17.73 -0.88
CA VAL A 144 2.02 18.89 -0.48
C VAL A 144 1.34 19.68 0.63
N PHE A 145 0.04 19.93 0.50
CA PHE A 145 -0.71 20.71 1.49
C PHE A 145 -0.81 19.97 2.83
N ALA A 146 -1.12 18.67 2.83
CA ALA A 146 -1.14 17.89 4.06
C ALA A 146 0.23 17.82 4.74
N ASN A 147 1.30 17.57 3.97
CA ASN A 147 2.66 17.53 4.52
C ASN A 147 3.08 18.89 5.10
N SER A 148 2.66 20.01 4.51
CA SER A 148 2.95 21.36 5.02
C SER A 148 2.34 21.63 6.39
N LEU A 149 1.22 20.98 6.71
CA LEU A 149 0.53 21.05 8.00
C LEU A 149 1.02 19.99 9.00
N GLY A 150 2.05 19.22 8.64
CA GLY A 150 2.51 18.09 9.44
C GLY A 150 1.47 16.98 9.55
N LEU A 151 0.73 16.72 8.47
CA LEU A 151 -0.24 15.63 8.39
C LEU A 151 0.16 14.66 7.27
N SER A 152 -0.45 13.48 7.24
CA SER A 152 -0.06 12.48 6.24
C SER A 152 -0.56 12.85 4.83
N GLY A 153 0.36 13.23 3.95
CA GLY A 153 0.07 13.40 2.52
C GLY A 153 -0.43 12.13 1.83
N LEU A 154 0.04 10.95 2.26
CA LEU A 154 -0.41 9.67 1.71
C LEU A 154 -1.86 9.34 2.09
N ALA A 155 -2.29 9.67 3.32
CA ALA A 155 -3.71 9.58 3.70
C ALA A 155 -4.55 10.57 2.89
N ALA A 156 -4.07 11.81 2.73
CA ALA A 156 -4.78 12.86 2.01
C ALA A 156 -5.04 12.47 0.54
N VAL A 157 -4.03 11.99 -0.18
CA VAL A 157 -4.17 11.58 -1.58
C VAL A 157 -5.07 10.35 -1.74
N ALA A 158 -4.97 9.37 -0.84
CA ALA A 158 -5.80 8.17 -0.89
C ALA A 158 -7.29 8.53 -0.74
N VAL A 159 -7.62 9.39 0.22
CA VAL A 159 -9.00 9.84 0.43
C VAL A 159 -9.47 10.77 -0.68
N ALA A 160 -8.61 11.62 -1.22
CA ALA A 160 -8.92 12.44 -2.38
C ALA A 160 -9.25 11.59 -3.62
N GLY A 161 -8.46 10.53 -3.87
CA GLY A 161 -8.69 9.57 -4.94
C GLY A 161 -10.00 8.78 -4.76
N LEU A 162 -10.30 8.35 -3.53
CA LEU A 162 -11.56 7.66 -3.20
C LEU A 162 -12.77 8.58 -3.44
N TYR A 163 -12.67 9.85 -3.03
CA TYR A 163 -13.72 10.84 -3.28
C TYR A 163 -13.91 11.06 -4.79
N PHE A 164 -12.81 11.23 -5.53
CA PHE A 164 -12.86 11.42 -6.99
C PHE A 164 -13.52 10.23 -7.69
N GLY A 165 -13.10 9.00 -7.38
CA GLY A 165 -13.64 7.78 -7.98
C GLY A 165 -15.10 7.50 -7.64
N ASN A 166 -15.57 7.88 -6.44
CA ASN A 166 -16.93 7.61 -6.01
C ASN A 166 -17.93 8.72 -6.35
N ILE A 167 -17.55 9.99 -6.24
CA ILE A 167 -18.48 11.13 -6.35
C ILE A 167 -18.33 11.82 -7.70
N THR A 168 -17.11 12.18 -8.09
CA THR A 168 -16.85 12.94 -9.33
C THR A 168 -17.09 12.09 -10.58
N VAL A 169 -16.59 10.85 -10.57
CA VAL A 169 -16.64 9.94 -11.72
C VAL A 169 -18.03 9.30 -11.95
N LYS A 170 -18.85 9.14 -10.90
CA LYS A 170 -20.17 8.46 -11.02
C LYS A 170 -21.26 9.36 -11.60
N LYS A 171 -21.15 10.67 -11.43
CA LYS A 171 -22.13 11.62 -11.97
C LYS A 171 -21.73 11.94 -13.42
N GLU A 172 -22.48 11.44 -14.39
CA GLU A 172 -22.29 11.80 -15.81
C GLU A 172 -22.38 13.31 -16.05
N ALA A 173 -23.10 14.03 -15.19
CA ALA A 173 -23.20 15.50 -15.22
C ALA A 173 -21.88 16.23 -14.90
N THR A 174 -20.88 15.57 -14.30
CA THR A 174 -19.58 16.16 -13.95
C THR A 174 -18.42 15.65 -14.79
N MET A 175 -18.57 14.56 -15.53
CA MET A 175 -17.49 13.98 -16.31
C MET A 175 -18.06 13.18 -17.50
N SER A 176 -17.69 13.56 -18.72
CA SER A 176 -18.05 12.79 -19.91
C SER A 176 -17.33 11.43 -19.92
N LYS A 177 -17.94 10.42 -20.57
CA LYS A 177 -17.35 9.07 -20.71
C LYS A 177 -15.97 9.07 -21.37
N SER A 178 -15.75 9.97 -22.33
CA SER A 178 -14.45 10.11 -23.01
C SER A 178 -13.38 10.62 -22.05
N VAL A 179 -13.68 11.69 -21.31
CA VAL A 179 -12.77 12.30 -20.34
C VAL A 179 -12.45 11.31 -19.22
N ARG A 180 -13.47 10.59 -18.72
CA ARG A 180 -13.30 9.52 -17.74
C ARG A 180 -12.30 8.48 -18.23
N THR A 181 -12.53 7.93 -19.41
CA THR A 181 -11.69 6.88 -19.98
C THR A 181 -10.25 7.37 -20.17
N PHE A 182 -10.08 8.61 -20.66
CA PHE A 182 -8.76 9.23 -20.82
C PHE A 182 -8.02 9.37 -19.49
N ALA A 183 -8.68 9.89 -18.45
CA ALA A 183 -8.09 10.05 -17.12
C ALA A 183 -7.71 8.70 -16.50
N PHE A 184 -8.57 7.68 -16.60
CA PHE A 184 -8.25 6.32 -16.11
C PHE A 184 -7.05 5.72 -16.83
N ASN A 185 -7.01 5.80 -18.16
CA ASN A 185 -5.87 5.30 -18.95
C ASN A 185 -4.58 6.05 -18.60
N PHE A 186 -4.65 7.37 -18.38
CA PHE A 186 -3.53 8.17 -17.95
C PHE A 186 -2.97 7.68 -16.61
N TRP A 187 -3.83 7.52 -15.59
CA TRP A 187 -3.40 7.06 -14.28
C TRP A 187 -2.93 5.60 -14.28
N GLU A 188 -3.53 4.73 -15.10
CA GLU A 188 -3.07 3.35 -15.30
C GLU A 188 -1.65 3.33 -15.90
N MET A 189 -1.39 4.16 -16.91
CA MET A 189 -0.06 4.31 -17.51
C MET A 189 0.97 4.84 -16.49
N ILE A 190 0.63 5.87 -15.72
CA ILE A 190 1.52 6.44 -14.70
C ILE A 190 1.81 5.41 -13.59
N ALA A 191 0.80 4.69 -13.10
CA ALA A 191 0.96 3.65 -12.09
C ALA A 191 1.85 2.50 -12.61
N PHE A 192 1.65 2.08 -13.86
CA PHE A 192 2.49 1.07 -14.50
C PHE A 192 3.94 1.51 -14.63
N LEU A 193 4.19 2.75 -15.07
CA LEU A 193 5.54 3.30 -15.19
C LEU A 193 6.22 3.43 -13.84
N ALA A 194 5.55 4.01 -12.84
CA ALA A 194 6.09 4.17 -11.49
C ALA A 194 6.47 2.82 -10.87
N SER A 195 5.60 1.82 -11.02
CA SER A 195 5.85 0.46 -10.55
C SER A 195 7.04 -0.17 -11.27
N SER A 196 7.10 -0.06 -12.59
CA SER A 196 8.19 -0.60 -13.40
C SER A 196 9.54 0.00 -13.02
N VAL A 197 9.60 1.31 -12.79
CA VAL A 197 10.82 2.00 -12.34
C VAL A 197 11.21 1.54 -10.93
N ALA A 198 10.26 1.42 -10.00
CA ALA A 198 10.55 0.95 -8.65
C ALA A 198 11.09 -0.50 -8.65
N PHE A 199 10.47 -1.39 -9.41
CA PHE A 199 10.93 -2.78 -9.58
C PHE A 199 12.29 -2.85 -10.26
N LEU A 200 12.52 -2.06 -11.30
CA LEU A 200 13.81 -1.99 -11.99
C LEU A 200 14.91 -1.48 -11.06
N TYR A 201 14.63 -0.43 -10.29
CA TYR A 201 15.56 0.12 -9.30
C TYR A 201 15.95 -0.94 -8.26
N LEU A 202 14.98 -1.65 -7.66
CA LEU A 202 15.32 -2.71 -6.71
C LEU A 202 16.04 -3.89 -7.38
N GLY A 203 15.68 -4.25 -8.61
CA GLY A 203 16.34 -5.31 -9.35
C GLY A 203 17.82 -5.00 -9.63
N ILE A 204 18.14 -3.76 -9.99
CA ILE A 204 19.52 -3.31 -10.25
C ILE A 204 20.30 -3.10 -8.95
N SER A 205 19.65 -2.58 -7.90
CA SER A 205 20.30 -2.28 -6.62
C SER A 205 20.76 -3.53 -5.87
N MET A 206 20.36 -4.73 -6.31
CA MET A 206 20.56 -5.95 -5.54
C MET A 206 21.65 -6.87 -6.10
N ASN A 207 22.37 -7.52 -5.19
CA ASN A 207 23.31 -8.56 -5.54
C ASN A 207 22.62 -9.94 -5.51
N VAL A 208 22.75 -10.69 -6.61
CA VAL A 208 22.21 -12.05 -6.71
C VAL A 208 22.82 -12.99 -5.66
N VAL A 209 24.08 -12.77 -5.29
CA VAL A 209 24.77 -13.57 -4.27
C VAL A 209 24.10 -13.39 -2.90
N ASP A 210 23.71 -12.16 -2.55
CA ASP A 210 23.03 -11.88 -1.29
C ASP A 210 21.64 -12.52 -1.23
N ILE A 211 20.93 -12.59 -2.36
CA ILE A 211 19.64 -13.28 -2.46
C ILE A 211 19.80 -14.78 -2.15
N VAL A 212 20.82 -15.43 -2.73
CA VAL A 212 21.08 -16.85 -2.50
C VAL A 212 21.49 -17.08 -1.04
N HIS A 213 22.38 -16.25 -0.52
CA HIS A 213 22.86 -16.35 0.86
C HIS A 213 21.74 -16.15 1.89
N HIS A 214 20.83 -15.20 1.64
CA HIS A 214 19.69 -14.92 2.52
C HIS A 214 18.40 -15.64 2.13
N PHE A 215 18.46 -16.60 1.20
CA PHE A 215 17.29 -17.35 0.76
C PHE A 215 16.49 -18.00 1.91
N PRO A 216 17.11 -18.62 2.93
CA PRO A 216 16.36 -19.18 4.06
C PRO A 216 15.55 -18.11 4.82
N LEU A 217 16.12 -16.91 5.01
CA LEU A 217 15.45 -15.79 5.66
C LEU A 217 14.31 -15.24 4.80
N ILE A 218 14.49 -15.18 3.48
CA ILE A 218 13.46 -14.76 2.53
C ILE A 218 12.27 -15.74 2.57
N ALA A 219 12.53 -17.04 2.47
CA ALA A 219 11.52 -18.08 2.50
C ALA A 219 10.76 -18.09 3.83
N LEU A 220 11.48 -18.00 4.94
CA LEU A 220 10.89 -17.88 6.27
C LEU A 220 10.04 -16.61 6.41
N SER A 221 10.50 -15.47 5.87
CA SER A 221 9.76 -14.22 5.89
C SER A 221 8.45 -14.37 5.10
N LEU A 222 8.48 -15.00 3.92
CA LEU A 222 7.28 -15.27 3.14
C LEU A 222 6.28 -16.15 3.92
N ILE A 223 6.76 -17.21 4.58
CA ILE A 223 5.92 -18.08 5.43
C ILE A 223 5.34 -17.28 6.60
N ALA A 224 6.15 -16.44 7.26
CA ALA A 224 5.71 -15.62 8.37
C ALA A 224 4.64 -14.61 7.94
N ILE A 225 4.77 -13.96 6.78
CA ILE A 225 3.78 -13.00 6.30
C ILE A 225 2.51 -13.73 5.85
N LEU A 226 2.61 -14.90 5.21
CA LEU A 226 1.44 -15.73 4.89
C LEU A 226 0.72 -16.22 6.15
N GLY A 227 1.48 -16.63 7.17
CA GLY A 227 0.95 -17.03 8.48
C GLY A 227 0.27 -15.87 9.20
N ALA A 228 0.90 -14.70 9.22
CA ALA A 228 0.31 -13.48 9.79
C ALA A 228 -0.99 -13.10 9.05
N ARG A 229 -0.99 -13.16 7.71
CA ARG A 229 -2.17 -12.89 6.89
C ARG A 229 -3.30 -13.91 7.15
N ALA A 230 -2.98 -15.20 7.27
CA ALA A 230 -3.97 -16.21 7.67
C ALA A 230 -4.51 -15.93 9.08
N GLY A 231 -3.63 -15.58 10.00
CA GLY A 231 -3.95 -15.22 11.38
C GLY A 231 -4.79 -13.96 11.52
N THR A 232 -4.81 -13.05 10.54
CA THR A 232 -5.70 -11.87 10.55
C THR A 232 -7.00 -12.14 9.79
N ILE A 233 -6.93 -12.72 8.59
CA ILE A 233 -8.08 -12.91 7.70
C ILE A 233 -9.09 -13.91 8.25
N TYR A 234 -8.65 -15.09 8.71
CA TYR A 234 -9.59 -16.11 9.20
C TYR A 234 -10.42 -15.66 10.41
N PRO A 235 -9.84 -15.08 11.48
CA PRO A 235 -10.63 -14.59 12.59
C PRO A 235 -11.47 -13.38 12.23
N LEU A 236 -10.98 -12.45 11.38
CA LEU A 236 -11.77 -11.31 10.94
C LEU A 236 -13.01 -11.78 10.16
N LEU A 237 -12.85 -12.71 9.21
CA LEU A 237 -13.95 -13.26 8.43
C LEU A 237 -14.88 -14.16 9.26
N ALA A 238 -14.36 -14.84 10.29
CA ALA A 238 -15.18 -15.57 11.24
C ALA A 238 -16.02 -14.62 12.11
N ALA A 239 -15.43 -13.51 12.56
CA ALA A 239 -16.11 -12.47 13.32
C ALA A 239 -17.21 -11.80 12.47
N THR A 240 -16.92 -11.42 11.23
CA THR A 240 -17.93 -10.81 10.34
C THR A 240 -19.08 -11.77 10.04
N THR A 241 -18.80 -13.06 9.81
CA THR A 241 -19.86 -14.08 9.64
C THR A 241 -20.76 -14.17 10.88
N ARG A 242 -20.19 -13.99 12.08
CA ARG A 242 -20.91 -14.03 13.36
C ARG A 242 -21.71 -12.76 13.64
N PHE A 243 -21.14 -11.59 13.37
CA PHE A 243 -21.76 -10.29 13.69
C PHE A 243 -22.66 -9.74 12.58
N ALA A 244 -22.24 -9.83 11.32
CA ALA A 244 -22.98 -9.28 10.18
C ALA A 244 -23.97 -10.28 9.54
N ARG A 245 -23.97 -11.56 9.96
CA ARG A 245 -24.80 -12.66 9.45
C ARG A 245 -24.69 -12.92 7.92
N GLU A 246 -23.80 -12.24 7.21
CA GLU A 246 -23.48 -12.55 5.82
C GLU A 246 -22.50 -13.73 5.75
N LYS A 247 -22.91 -14.80 5.08
CA LYS A 247 -22.07 -16.00 4.90
C LYS A 247 -21.09 -15.76 3.75
N ILE A 248 -19.86 -15.37 4.09
CA ILE A 248 -18.77 -15.29 3.11
C ILE A 248 -18.32 -16.74 2.78
N PRO A 249 -18.39 -17.18 1.50
CA PRO A 249 -17.97 -18.52 1.10
C PRO A 249 -16.52 -18.79 1.50
N ASN A 250 -16.22 -20.01 1.97
CA ASN A 250 -14.82 -20.39 2.31
C ASN A 250 -13.87 -20.20 1.14
N THR A 251 -14.38 -20.38 -0.08
CA THR A 251 -13.70 -20.09 -1.34
C THR A 251 -13.16 -18.66 -1.43
N TRP A 252 -13.94 -17.66 -0.99
CA TRP A 252 -13.52 -16.27 -1.00
C TRP A 252 -12.43 -16.02 0.05
N LYS A 253 -12.50 -16.70 1.20
CA LYS A 253 -11.46 -16.60 2.24
C LYS A 253 -10.09 -17.04 1.72
N HIS A 254 -10.05 -18.14 0.96
CA HIS A 254 -8.81 -18.62 0.34
C HIS A 254 -8.31 -17.67 -0.75
N ILE A 255 -9.21 -17.12 -1.57
CA ILE A 255 -8.85 -16.14 -2.60
C ILE A 255 -8.26 -14.87 -1.96
N VAL A 256 -8.85 -14.34 -0.90
CA VAL A 256 -8.35 -13.14 -0.21
C VAL A 256 -7.02 -13.43 0.51
N LEU A 257 -6.83 -14.64 1.04
CA LEU A 257 -5.56 -15.05 1.63
C LEU A 257 -4.42 -15.10 0.58
N VAL A 258 -4.65 -15.81 -0.52
CA VAL A 258 -3.64 -16.03 -1.56
C VAL A 258 -3.47 -14.78 -2.45
N GLY A 259 -4.52 -13.99 -2.63
CA GLY A 259 -4.53 -12.74 -3.39
C GLY A 259 -3.76 -11.60 -2.74
N GLY A 260 -3.22 -11.78 -1.54
CA GLY A 260 -2.35 -10.81 -0.88
C GLY A 260 -0.97 -10.66 -1.47
N MET A 261 -0.84 -10.51 -2.78
CA MET A 261 0.46 -10.38 -3.44
C MET A 261 1.15 -9.09 -2.98
N ARG A 262 2.48 -9.12 -2.81
CA ARG A 262 3.23 -7.95 -2.34
C ARG A 262 3.62 -7.12 -3.56
N GLY A 263 3.52 -5.80 -3.42
CA GLY A 263 3.46 -4.88 -4.55
C GLY A 263 4.59 -3.87 -4.67
N ALA A 264 4.40 -2.98 -5.63
CA ALA A 264 5.29 -1.85 -5.91
C ALA A 264 5.45 -0.88 -4.73
N ILE A 265 4.47 -0.78 -3.83
CA ILE A 265 4.56 0.13 -2.67
C ILE A 265 5.57 -0.37 -1.65
N SER A 266 5.59 -1.66 -1.33
CA SER A 266 6.63 -2.25 -0.48
C SER A 266 8.03 -2.01 -1.05
N VAL A 267 8.13 -2.10 -2.38
CA VAL A 267 9.36 -1.86 -3.15
C VAL A 267 9.78 -0.37 -3.03
N ALA A 268 8.85 0.57 -3.16
CA ALA A 268 9.12 1.98 -3.01
C ALA A 268 9.51 2.35 -1.56
N LEU A 269 8.81 1.80 -0.57
CA LEU A 269 9.07 2.08 0.85
C LEU A 269 10.46 1.59 1.28
N VAL A 270 10.87 0.38 0.85
CA VAL A 270 12.22 -0.12 1.18
C VAL A 270 13.31 0.69 0.46
N ALA A 271 13.04 1.23 -0.73
CA ALA A 271 13.97 2.13 -1.42
C ALA A 271 14.16 3.46 -0.66
N SER A 272 13.10 3.95 0.01
CA SER A 272 13.11 5.20 0.79
C SER A 272 13.84 5.11 2.15
N LEU A 273 14.32 3.92 2.55
CA LEU A 273 15.06 3.75 3.80
C LEU A 273 16.30 4.66 3.84
N PRO A 274 16.54 5.40 4.95
CA PRO A 274 17.77 6.14 5.13
C PRO A 274 18.98 5.19 5.22
N PRO A 275 20.19 5.66 4.88
CA PRO A 275 21.39 4.83 4.85
C PRO A 275 21.71 4.26 6.25
N SER A 276 21.61 2.94 6.38
CA SER A 276 21.90 2.17 7.59
C SER A 276 22.53 0.84 7.23
N ASP A 277 23.20 0.22 8.20
CA ASP A 277 23.80 -1.12 8.06
C ASP A 277 22.75 -2.19 7.68
N PHE A 278 21.48 -1.97 8.05
CA PHE A 278 20.36 -2.89 7.75
C PHE A 278 19.66 -2.61 6.42
N LYS A 279 19.94 -1.49 5.75
CA LYS A 279 19.24 -1.10 4.52
C LYS A 279 19.38 -2.16 3.42
N ASN A 280 20.61 -2.62 3.17
CA ASN A 280 20.89 -3.62 2.14
C ASN A 280 20.19 -4.95 2.47
N LEU A 281 20.24 -5.38 3.74
CA LEU A 281 19.55 -6.58 4.19
C LEU A 281 18.02 -6.49 4.00
N LEU A 282 17.41 -5.36 4.37
CA LEU A 282 15.99 -5.11 4.21
C LEU A 282 15.57 -5.07 2.74
N GLN A 283 16.38 -4.45 1.87
CA GLN A 283 16.16 -4.47 0.42
C GLN A 283 16.21 -5.91 -0.10
N THR A 284 17.22 -6.68 0.30
CA THR A 284 17.39 -8.10 -0.06
C THR A 284 16.20 -8.95 0.31
N ILE A 285 15.76 -8.86 1.57
CA ILE A 285 14.63 -9.64 2.05
C ILE A 285 13.33 -9.18 1.39
N THR A 286 13.09 -7.87 1.30
CA THR A 286 11.86 -7.31 0.71
C THR A 286 11.68 -7.75 -0.74
N PHE A 287 12.69 -7.54 -1.59
CA PHE A 287 12.56 -7.91 -2.99
C PHE A 287 12.52 -9.43 -3.17
N GLY A 288 13.27 -10.21 -2.39
CA GLY A 288 13.16 -11.66 -2.41
C GLY A 288 11.73 -12.14 -2.08
N VAL A 289 11.12 -11.56 -1.04
CA VAL A 289 9.74 -11.87 -0.65
C VAL A 289 8.74 -11.44 -1.72
N VAL A 290 8.90 -10.24 -2.29
CA VAL A 290 8.02 -9.74 -3.36
C VAL A 290 8.14 -10.65 -4.58
N LEU A 291 9.35 -10.98 -5.03
CA LEU A 291 9.58 -11.86 -6.17
C LEU A 291 8.98 -13.26 -5.96
N LEU A 292 9.23 -13.87 -4.80
CA LEU A 292 8.62 -15.18 -4.49
C LEU A 292 7.09 -15.08 -4.38
N SER A 293 6.56 -13.98 -3.83
CA SER A 293 5.12 -13.73 -3.78
C SER A 293 4.54 -13.65 -5.19
N LEU A 294 5.18 -12.91 -6.10
CA LEU A 294 4.74 -12.76 -7.48
C LEU A 294 4.83 -14.05 -8.28
N ILE A 295 5.81 -14.92 -8.02
CA ILE A 295 5.93 -16.20 -8.75
C ILE A 295 4.97 -17.23 -8.14
N ILE A 296 5.06 -17.45 -6.83
CA ILE A 296 4.36 -18.56 -6.16
C ILE A 296 2.87 -18.23 -6.03
N GLN A 297 2.50 -17.07 -5.48
CA GLN A 297 1.10 -16.76 -5.19
C GLN A 297 0.30 -16.48 -6.47
N TYR A 298 0.92 -15.87 -7.48
CA TYR A 298 0.28 -15.68 -8.78
C TYR A 298 -0.16 -17.03 -9.40
N ILE A 299 0.76 -18.01 -9.46
CA ILE A 299 0.47 -19.33 -10.02
C ILE A 299 -0.60 -20.04 -9.16
N LEU A 300 -0.48 -19.95 -7.84
CA LEU A 300 -1.41 -20.59 -6.90
C LEU A 300 -2.82 -20.00 -7.06
N LEU A 301 -2.93 -18.67 -7.11
CA LEU A 301 -4.19 -17.95 -7.25
C LEU A 301 -4.82 -18.21 -8.61
N SER A 302 -4.05 -18.11 -9.69
CA SER A 302 -4.54 -18.34 -11.05
C SER A 302 -5.11 -19.76 -11.21
N LYS A 303 -4.42 -20.78 -10.69
CA LYS A 303 -4.93 -22.16 -10.71
C LYS A 303 -6.19 -22.32 -9.84
N TYR A 304 -6.20 -21.73 -8.65
CA TYR A 304 -7.33 -21.85 -7.73
C TYR A 304 -8.59 -21.17 -8.27
N VAL A 305 -8.44 -19.94 -8.77
CA VAL A 305 -9.53 -19.14 -9.33
C VAL A 305 -10.14 -19.82 -10.55
N LYS A 306 -9.33 -20.35 -11.47
CA LYS A 306 -9.83 -21.13 -12.63
C LYS A 306 -10.60 -22.39 -12.22
N LYS A 307 -10.16 -23.07 -11.16
CA LYS A 307 -10.84 -24.27 -10.65
C LYS A 307 -12.20 -23.94 -10.05
N VAL A 308 -12.30 -22.80 -9.38
CA VAL A 308 -13.51 -22.36 -8.66
C VAL A 308 -14.51 -21.69 -9.58
N PHE A 309 -14.03 -20.83 -10.47
CA PHE A 309 -14.81 -20.07 -11.44
C PHE A 309 -14.41 -20.53 -12.85
N PRO A 310 -14.83 -21.73 -13.28
CA PRO A 310 -14.53 -22.21 -14.61
C PRO A 310 -15.15 -21.31 -15.67
N ASP A 311 -14.44 -21.12 -16.78
CA ASP A 311 -14.94 -20.38 -17.94
C ASP A 311 -16.21 -21.06 -18.48
N ILE A 312 -17.32 -20.34 -18.47
CA ILE A 312 -18.45 -20.67 -19.34
C ILE A 312 -18.06 -20.09 -20.70
N GLN A 313 -17.56 -20.95 -21.58
CA GLN A 313 -17.35 -20.65 -23.00
C GLN A 313 -18.57 -19.96 -23.60
#